data_AF-A0A968VW36-F1
#
_entry.id   AF-A0A968VW36-F1
#
_cell.length_a   1.000
_cell.length_b   1.000
_cell.length_c   1.000
_cell.angle_alpha   90.00
_cell.angle_beta   90.00
_cell.angle_gamma   90.00
#
_symmetry.space_group_name_H-M   'P 1'
#
loop_
_entity.id
_entity.type
_entity.pdbx_description
1 polymer ?
#
loop_
_entity_poly.entity_id
_entity_poly.type
_entity_poly.pdbx_seq_one_letter_code
_entity_poly.pdbx_strand_id
1 'polypeptide(L)'
;MLNRPIRICGMVALDGDTGGGPFWIETEHGTTIQIVETAQIDLANAHQKKIFESSSHFNPVDLVCSVKSYKGEKFDLMQYRDPEAVFISKKSVDGKDLKALELPGLWNGSMAHWLSIFVDVPGTTFSPVKTLNDLLNDMHLS
;
A
#
# COMPACT_ATOMS: atom_id res chain seq x y z
N MET A 1 18.32 15.12 -0.71
CA MET A 1 17.71 13.78 -0.78
C MET A 1 16.85 13.43 0.44
N LEU A 2 17.24 13.76 1.69
CA LEU A 2 16.50 13.33 2.90
C LEU A 2 15.33 14.24 3.34
N ASN A 3 15.17 15.45 2.78
CA ASN A 3 14.10 16.38 3.19
C ASN A 3 12.83 16.16 2.37
N ARG A 4 12.14 15.04 2.61
CA ARG A 4 10.87 14.67 2.00
C ARG A 4 9.93 14.08 3.06
N PRO A 5 8.61 14.01 2.82
CA PRO A 5 7.69 13.34 3.73
C PRO A 5 8.12 11.91 4.05
N ILE A 6 7.86 11.46 5.28
CA ILE A 6 8.23 10.13 5.78
C ILE A 6 6.96 9.37 6.16
N ARG A 7 6.91 8.09 5.83
CA ARG A 7 5.93 7.14 6.37
C ARG A 7 6.66 5.96 7.01
N ILE A 8 6.25 5.63 8.23
CA ILE A 8 6.61 4.40 8.91
C ILE A 8 5.40 3.48 8.78
N CYS A 9 5.59 2.30 8.22
CA CYS A 9 4.52 1.38 7.90
C CYS A 9 4.69 0.09 8.72
N GLY A 10 3.69 -0.23 9.53
CA GLY A 10 3.61 -1.53 10.17
C GLY A 10 3.44 -2.62 9.12
N MET A 11 4.14 -3.74 9.29
CA MET A 11 4.05 -4.91 8.43
C MET A 11 3.72 -6.11 9.30
N VAL A 12 2.64 -6.80 8.96
CA VAL A 12 2.17 -7.97 9.71
C VAL A 12 2.44 -9.21 8.88
N ALA A 13 2.91 -10.29 9.51
CA ALA A 13 3.11 -11.57 8.85
C ALA A 13 1.80 -12.07 8.21
N LEU A 14 1.89 -12.61 7.00
CA LEU A 14 0.73 -13.15 6.29
C LEU A 14 0.18 -14.40 6.99
N ASP A 15 -1.14 -14.45 7.16
CA ASP A 15 -1.91 -15.65 7.53
C ASP A 15 -2.95 -16.00 6.43
N GLY A 16 -2.67 -15.58 5.20
CA GLY A 16 -3.53 -15.72 4.02
C GLY A 16 -3.35 -14.57 3.01
N ASP A 17 -4.06 -14.62 1.89
CA ASP A 17 -3.97 -13.60 0.83
C ASP A 17 -4.81 -12.37 1.17
N THR A 18 -4.22 -11.31 1.71
CA THR A 18 -4.86 -9.99 1.62
C THR A 18 -3.92 -8.81 1.84
N GLY A 19 -3.98 -7.86 0.92
CA GLY A 19 -3.38 -6.53 1.07
C GLY A 19 -2.14 -6.31 0.23
N GLY A 20 -1.65 -5.07 0.23
CA GLY A 20 -0.36 -4.77 -0.40
C GLY A 20 0.79 -5.20 0.49
N GLY A 21 1.77 -5.82 -0.15
CA GLY A 21 2.98 -6.31 0.49
C GLY A 21 4.14 -5.34 0.37
N PRO A 22 5.21 -5.55 1.16
CA PRO A 22 6.43 -4.78 1.05
C PRO A 22 7.29 -5.26 -0.13
N PHE A 23 7.52 -4.41 -1.13
CA PHE A 23 8.34 -4.76 -2.29
C PHE A 23 9.34 -3.66 -2.65
N TRP A 24 10.46 -4.08 -3.25
CA TRP A 24 11.39 -3.19 -3.91
C TRP A 24 10.86 -2.84 -5.30
N ILE A 25 10.83 -1.54 -5.61
CA ILE A 25 10.49 -1.01 -6.93
C ILE A 25 11.70 -0.28 -7.49
N GLU A 26 12.05 -0.61 -8.72
CA GLU A 26 13.01 0.16 -9.50
C GLU A 26 12.33 1.39 -10.09
N THR A 27 12.89 2.57 -9.82
CA THR A 27 12.41 3.85 -10.37
C THR A 27 13.54 4.55 -11.11
N GLU A 28 13.24 5.60 -11.86
CA GLU A 28 14.25 6.45 -12.50
C GLU A 28 15.24 7.08 -11.50
N HIS A 29 14.85 7.14 -10.22
CA HIS A 29 15.64 7.72 -9.14
C HIS A 29 16.33 6.65 -8.27
N GLY A 30 16.28 5.38 -8.69
CA GLY A 30 16.86 4.23 -7.99
C GLY A 30 15.81 3.32 -7.34
N THR A 31 16.30 2.31 -6.63
CA THR A 31 15.45 1.32 -5.95
C THR A 31 14.84 1.89 -4.67
N THR A 32 13.54 1.71 -4.49
CA THR A 32 12.80 2.19 -3.33
C THR A 32 11.87 1.10 -2.80
N ILE A 33 11.70 1.03 -1.48
CA ILE A 33 10.73 0.13 -0.85
C ILE A 33 9.34 0.78 -0.85
N GLN A 34 8.32 0.04 -1.32
CA GLN A 34 6.94 0.50 -1.51
C GLN A 34 5.93 -0.58 -1.11
N ILE A 35 4.65 -0.20 -0.94
CA ILE A 35 3.57 -1.11 -0.54
C ILE A 35 2.79 -1.47 -1.80
N VAL A 36 3.08 -2.60 -2.45
CA VAL A 36 2.52 -2.94 -3.77
C VAL A 36 1.30 -3.82 -3.63
N GLU A 37 0.20 -3.38 -4.23
CA GLU A 37 -1.03 -4.16 -4.36
C GLU A 37 -0.93 -5.15 -5.52
N THR A 38 -1.63 -6.28 -5.43
CA THR A 38 -1.72 -7.28 -6.51
C THR A 38 -2.13 -6.67 -7.84
N ALA A 39 -2.98 -5.63 -7.81
CA ALA A 39 -3.46 -4.93 -8.98
C ALA A 39 -2.37 -4.17 -9.76
N GLN A 40 -1.22 -3.92 -9.13
CA GLN A 40 -0.07 -3.25 -9.72
C GLN A 40 1.00 -4.24 -10.22
N ILE A 41 0.76 -5.55 -10.08
CA ILE A 41 1.72 -6.61 -10.42
C ILE A 41 1.27 -7.29 -11.70
N ASP A 42 2.19 -7.46 -12.65
CA ASP A 42 1.93 -8.27 -13.84
C ASP A 42 2.02 -9.76 -13.48
N LEU A 43 0.89 -10.36 -13.13
CA LEU A 43 0.81 -11.79 -12.80
C LEU A 43 1.00 -12.72 -14.01
N ALA A 44 0.96 -12.21 -15.24
CA ALA A 44 1.36 -12.99 -16.41
C ALA A 44 2.89 -13.10 -16.54
N ASN A 45 3.62 -12.18 -15.90
CA ASN A 45 5.07 -12.28 -15.77
C ASN A 45 5.44 -13.26 -14.64
N ALA A 46 5.99 -14.41 -15.02
CA ALA A 46 6.36 -15.47 -14.08
C ALA A 46 7.39 -15.02 -13.01
N HIS A 47 8.26 -14.05 -13.33
CA HIS A 47 9.23 -13.52 -12.39
C HIS A 47 8.57 -12.64 -11.33
N GLN A 48 7.72 -11.69 -11.74
CA GLN A 48 6.98 -10.84 -10.81
C GLN A 48 6.02 -11.66 -9.95
N LYS A 49 5.33 -12.63 -10.56
CA LYS A 49 4.47 -13.57 -9.83
C LYS A 49 5.24 -14.31 -8.73
N LYS A 50 6.43 -14.84 -9.04
CA LYS A 50 7.26 -15.53 -8.04
C LYS A 50 7.68 -14.61 -6.88
N ILE A 51 8.04 -13.36 -7.17
CA ILE A 51 8.37 -12.36 -6.13
C ILE A 51 7.15 -12.10 -5.26
N PHE A 52 5.99 -11.88 -5.86
CA PHE A 52 4.74 -11.66 -5.14
C PHE A 52 4.38 -12.82 -4.21
N GLU A 53 4.43 -14.05 -4.72
CA GLU A 53 4.16 -15.28 -3.96
C GLU A 53 5.17 -15.52 -2.83
N SER A 54 6.35 -14.89 -2.88
CA SER A 54 7.36 -14.96 -1.81
C SER A 54 7.20 -13.90 -0.72
N SER A 55 6.22 -13.01 -0.83
CA SER A 55 5.95 -12.03 0.21
C SER A 55 5.62 -12.74 1.51
N SER A 56 6.19 -12.26 2.62
CA SER A 56 5.95 -12.80 3.96
C SER A 56 5.04 -11.91 4.80
N HIS A 57 4.82 -10.67 4.38
CA HIS A 57 4.09 -9.67 5.14
C HIS A 57 3.11 -8.89 4.26
N PHE A 58 2.14 -8.24 4.90
CA PHE A 58 1.27 -7.24 4.30
C PHE A 58 1.19 -6.00 5.19
N ASN A 59 0.76 -4.88 4.61
CA ASN A 59 0.48 -3.67 5.37
C ASN A 59 -0.99 -3.64 5.83
N PRO A 60 -1.29 -3.56 7.14
CA PRO A 60 -2.63 -3.42 7.68
C PRO A 60 -3.19 -1.98 7.61
N VAL A 61 -2.56 -1.09 6.84
CA VAL A 61 -2.83 0.37 6.84
C VAL A 61 -2.47 1.05 8.16
N ASP A 62 -1.59 0.45 8.95
CA ASP A 62 -0.98 1.09 10.12
C ASP A 62 0.21 1.94 9.67
N LEU A 63 0.03 3.26 9.70
CA LEU A 63 0.97 4.25 9.15
C LEU A 63 1.17 5.40 10.12
N VAL A 64 2.43 5.73 10.40
CA VAL A 64 2.82 6.97 11.07
C VAL A 64 3.52 7.87 10.06
N CYS A 65 2.94 9.05 9.82
CA CYS A 65 3.39 9.97 8.78
C CYS A 65 4.02 11.24 9.35
N SER A 66 5.22 11.59 8.88
CA SER A 66 5.82 12.91 9.08
C SER A 66 5.66 13.75 7.82
N VAL A 67 4.84 14.80 7.94
CA VAL A 67 4.46 15.69 6.81
C VAL A 67 5.12 17.08 6.91
N LYS A 68 6.11 17.23 7.79
CA LYS A 68 6.85 18.47 7.99
C LYS A 68 8.34 18.25 7.75
N SER A 69 8.99 19.28 7.23
CA SER A 69 10.43 19.33 7.05
C SER A 69 11.14 19.36 8.41
N TYR A 70 12.46 19.17 8.39
CA TYR A 70 13.30 19.31 9.60
C TYR A 70 13.26 20.71 10.22
N LYS A 71 12.75 21.72 9.48
CA LYS A 71 12.52 23.09 9.99
C LYS A 71 11.11 23.30 10.55
N GLY A 72 10.26 22.27 10.53
CA GLY A 72 8.86 22.34 10.98
C GLY A 72 7.87 22.88 9.94
N GLU A 73 8.32 23.17 8.72
CA GLU A 73 7.47 23.65 7.62
C GLU A 73 6.69 22.49 7.01
N LYS A 74 5.41 22.70 6.65
CA LYS A 74 4.62 21.65 5.99
C LYS A 74 5.13 21.43 4.57
N PHE A 75 5.24 20.16 4.17
CA PHE A 75 5.44 19.82 2.76
C PHE A 75 4.14 20.01 1.97
N ASP A 76 4.26 20.41 0.71
CA ASP A 76 3.20 20.25 -0.28
C ASP A 76 3.20 18.80 -0.76
N LEU A 77 2.29 17.98 -0.21
CA LEU A 77 2.24 16.55 -0.47
C LEU A 77 1.90 16.22 -1.93
N MET A 78 1.27 17.15 -2.66
CA MET A 78 0.94 16.97 -4.07
C MET A 78 2.18 16.89 -4.96
N GLN A 79 3.33 17.37 -4.47
CA GLN A 79 4.62 17.25 -5.16
C GLN A 79 5.28 15.87 -4.98
N TYR A 80 4.75 15.04 -4.08
CA TYR A 80 5.32 13.73 -3.73
C TYR A 80 4.44 12.55 -4.16
N ARG A 81 3.46 12.80 -5.04
CA ARG A 81 2.62 11.79 -5.68
C ARG A 81 3.15 11.41 -7.05
N ASP A 82 2.84 10.21 -7.50
CA ASP A 82 2.97 9.80 -8.89
C ASP A 82 1.61 9.92 -9.58
N PRO A 83 1.40 10.89 -10.49
CA PRO A 83 0.15 11.07 -11.21
C PRO A 83 -0.09 9.99 -12.29
N GLU A 84 0.93 9.22 -12.67
CA GLU A 84 0.84 8.17 -13.69
C GLU A 84 0.49 6.81 -13.08
N ALA A 85 0.62 6.65 -11.76
CA ALA A 85 0.19 5.47 -11.00
C ALA A 85 -1.34 5.32 -10.86
N VAL A 86 -2.08 5.71 -11.90
CA VAL A 86 -3.54 5.57 -12.00
C VAL A 86 -3.94 4.10 -12.16
N PHE A 87 -5.09 3.74 -11.59
CA PHE A 87 -5.64 2.39 -11.69
C PHE A 87 -6.87 2.37 -12.59
N ILE A 88 -6.98 1.37 -13.49
CA ILE A 88 -8.18 1.20 -14.31
C ILE A 88 -9.05 0.12 -13.68
N SER A 89 -10.17 0.51 -13.07
CA SER A 89 -11.16 -0.42 -12.54
C SER A 89 -12.26 -0.70 -13.57
N LYS A 90 -12.71 -1.95 -13.64
CA LYS A 90 -13.92 -2.32 -14.37
C LYS A 90 -15.10 -2.27 -13.41
N LYS A 91 -16.13 -1.49 -13.73
CA LYS A 91 -17.38 -1.40 -12.96
C LYS A 91 -18.55 -1.72 -13.88
N SER A 92 -19.61 -2.31 -13.33
CA SER A 92 -20.87 -2.46 -14.04
C SER A 92 -21.89 -1.51 -13.41
N VAL A 93 -22.49 -0.64 -14.22
CA VAL A 93 -23.59 0.24 -13.81
C VAL A 93 -24.74 0.00 -14.76
N ASP A 94 -25.92 -0.33 -14.23
CA ASP A 94 -27.13 -0.64 -14.99
C ASP A 94 -26.92 -1.69 -16.09
N GLY A 95 -26.11 -2.72 -15.80
CA GLY A 95 -25.81 -3.82 -16.71
C GLY A 95 -24.86 -3.45 -17.87
N LYS A 96 -24.25 -2.26 -17.85
CA LYS A 96 -23.23 -1.84 -18.81
C LYS A 96 -21.85 -1.85 -18.16
N ASP A 97 -20.91 -2.48 -18.86
CA ASP A 97 -19.51 -2.44 -18.49
C ASP A 97 -18.93 -1.05 -18.72
N LEU A 98 -18.30 -0.52 -17.67
CA LEU A 98 -17.62 0.76 -17.65
C LEU A 98 -16.18 0.54 -17.20
N LYS A 99 -15.26 1.28 -17.81
CA LYS A 99 -13.89 1.42 -17.31
C LYS A 99 -13.80 2.77 -16.61
N ALA A 100 -13.45 2.76 -15.34
CA ALA A 100 -13.17 3.96 -14.57
C ALA A 100 -11.66 4.10 -14.40
N LEU A 101 -11.15 5.31 -14.65
CA LEU A 101 -9.78 5.68 -14.30
C LEU A 101 -9.82 6.22 -12.88
N GLU A 102 -9.20 5.50 -11.96
CA GLU A 102 -9.06 5.89 -10.57
C GLU A 102 -7.75 6.65 -10.38
N LEU A 103 -7.85 7.75 -9.65
CA LEU A 103 -6.70 8.57 -9.30
C LEU A 103 -5.67 7.73 -8.52
N PRO A 104 -4.39 8.17 -8.51
CA PRO A 104 -3.33 7.41 -7.87
C PRO A 104 -3.70 6.98 -6.44
N GLY A 105 -3.66 5.67 -6.22
CA GLY A 105 -4.13 5.03 -4.98
C GLY A 105 -3.32 5.46 -3.75
N LEU A 106 -3.84 5.13 -2.56
CA LEU A 106 -3.38 5.69 -1.29
C LEU A 106 -1.88 5.46 -1.03
N TRP A 107 -1.31 4.31 -1.41
CA TRP A 107 0.07 3.97 -1.04
C TRP A 107 1.11 4.41 -2.07
N ASN A 108 1.14 3.77 -3.23
CA ASN A 108 2.22 4.01 -4.20
C ASN A 108 1.93 5.18 -5.12
N GLY A 109 0.65 5.52 -5.32
CA GLY A 109 0.28 6.68 -6.10
C GLY A 109 0.40 7.98 -5.32
N SER A 110 -0.37 8.11 -4.24
CA SER A 110 -0.42 9.36 -3.47
C SER A 110 0.83 9.64 -2.62
N MET A 111 1.64 8.60 -2.33
CA MET A 111 2.86 8.70 -1.53
C MET A 111 4.12 8.14 -2.24
N ALA A 112 4.13 8.15 -3.58
CA ALA A 112 5.20 7.57 -4.40
C ALA A 112 6.62 7.97 -3.97
N HIS A 113 6.83 9.26 -3.71
CA HIS A 113 8.15 9.83 -3.49
C HIS A 113 8.48 10.07 -2.01
N TRP A 114 7.78 9.41 -1.10
CA TRP A 114 8.03 9.50 0.34
C TRP A 114 9.22 8.63 0.76
N LEU A 115 9.84 8.94 1.90
CA LEU A 115 10.70 7.99 2.61
C LEU A 115 9.81 6.93 3.26
N SER A 116 10.00 5.67 2.88
CA SER A 116 9.30 4.54 3.50
C SER A 116 10.23 3.81 4.46
N ILE A 117 9.74 3.54 5.66
CA ILE A 117 10.38 2.66 6.65
C ILE A 117 9.37 1.58 7.01
N PHE A 118 9.75 0.31 6.87
CA PHE A 118 8.88 -0.81 7.21
C PHE A 118 9.33 -1.42 8.52
N VAL A 119 8.36 -1.70 9.37
CA VAL A 119 8.58 -2.24 10.72
C VAL A 119 7.68 -3.46 10.88
N ASP A 120 8.28 -4.60 11.21
CA ASP A 120 7.52 -5.79 11.59
C ASP A 120 6.77 -5.53 12.91
N VAL A 121 5.46 -5.77 12.90
CA VAL A 121 4.58 -5.55 14.06
C VAL A 121 3.75 -6.80 14.35
N PRO A 122 3.43 -7.07 15.64
CA PRO A 122 2.64 -8.24 16.00
C PRO A 122 1.28 -8.25 15.31
N GLY A 123 0.81 -9.41 14.84
CA GLY A 123 -0.51 -9.52 14.20
C GLY A 123 -1.68 -9.07 15.07
N THR A 124 -1.51 -9.04 16.40
CA THR A 124 -2.49 -8.50 17.34
C THR A 124 -2.76 -7.00 17.17
N THR A 125 -1.92 -6.25 16.45
CA THR A 125 -2.18 -4.84 16.12
C THR A 125 -3.19 -4.68 14.98
N PHE A 126 -3.61 -5.78 14.35
CA PHE A 126 -4.53 -5.78 13.23
C PHE A 126 -5.73 -6.70 13.47
N SER A 127 -6.93 -6.17 13.26
CA SER A 127 -8.20 -6.88 13.51
C SER A 127 -9.20 -6.57 12.39
N PRO A 128 -9.00 -7.13 11.18
CA PRO A 128 -9.82 -6.79 10.03
C PRO A 128 -11.21 -7.41 10.13
N VAL A 129 -12.22 -6.69 9.64
CA VAL A 129 -13.56 -7.21 9.41
C VAL A 129 -13.85 -7.12 7.91
N LYS A 130 -13.80 -8.25 7.22
CA LYS A 130 -14.10 -8.41 5.78
C LYS A 130 -15.44 -9.09 5.56
N THR A 131 -15.83 -10.00 6.44
CA THR A 131 -17.12 -10.70 6.42
C THR A 131 -17.88 -10.48 7.71
N LEU A 132 -19.20 -10.75 7.69
CA LEU A 132 -20.03 -10.68 8.90
C LEU A 132 -19.51 -11.60 10.01
N ASN A 133 -18.96 -12.77 9.65
CA ASN A 133 -18.44 -13.73 10.61
C ASN A 133 -17.17 -13.25 11.31
N ASP A 134 -16.43 -12.32 10.72
CA ASP A 134 -15.20 -11.81 11.34
C ASP A 134 -15.52 -11.05 12.63
N LEU A 135 -16.72 -10.46 12.75
CA LEU A 135 -17.21 -9.83 13.98
C LEU A 135 -17.40 -10.80 15.15
N LEU A 136 -17.48 -12.10 14.89
CA LEU A 136 -17.60 -13.14 15.92
C LEU A 136 -16.25 -13.56 16.51
N ASN A 137 -15.15 -13.01 16.01
CA ASN A 137 -13.82 -13.25 16.58
C ASN A 137 -13.75 -12.65 18.00
N ASP A 138 -13.12 -13.38 18.92
CA ASP A 138 -12.94 -12.96 20.33
C ASP A 138 -12.36 -11.55 20.46
N MET A 139 -11.53 -11.11 19.51
CA MET A 139 -10.95 -9.76 19.46
C MET A 139 -11.98 -8.63 19.30
N HIS A 140 -13.22 -8.94 18.88
CA HIS A 140 -14.31 -7.98 18.66
C HIS A 140 -15.46 -8.13 19.66
N LEU A 141 -15.42 -9.13 20.54
CA LEU A 141 -16.50 -9.46 21.49
C LEU A 141 -16.32 -8.84 22.89
N SER A 142 -15.26 -8.04 23.10
CA SER A 142 -14.90 -7.39 24.37
C SER A 142 -15.65 -6.08 24.64
#